data_AF-A0A4Q3UE24-F1
#
_entry.id   AF-A0A4Q3UE24-F1
#
_cell.length_a   1.000
_cell.length_b   1.000
_cell.length_c   1.000
_cell.angle_alpha   90.00
_cell.angle_beta   90.00
_cell.angle_gamma   90.00
#
_symmetry.space_group_name_H-M   'P 1'
#
loop_
_entity.id
_entity.type
_entity.pdbx_description
1 polymer ?
#
loop_
_entity_poly.entity_id
_entity_poly.type
_entity_poly.pdbx_seq_one_letter_code
_entity_poly.pdbx_strand_id
1 'polypeptide(L)'
;MDLRLVAPKMRILRPQVIPYVRKRVAEMCAMASEKLPEGIFLGLVEGWRPLSRQQRIYDFIWASALEAFPERNHASLRRTVCRWVAPTDQKAPPGHCTGAAVDVWLVDVNNEPIDVSAPYDRWTAAPTYTLGLSPDAGLNRQLLVETMLAAGFSNCRDEWWHYSYGDAGWAVRTGLPTCFYGLIHLDETLYAGLEEEHAEGMKERTNPFLAGR
;
A
#
# COMPACT_ATOMS: atom_id res chain seq x y z
N MET A 1 -5.86 -10.33 -12.53
CA MET A 1 -5.43 -11.68 -12.13
C MET A 1 -5.57 -11.78 -10.63
N ASP A 2 -6.08 -12.90 -10.14
CA ASP A 2 -6.04 -13.23 -8.71
C ASP A 2 -4.60 -13.62 -8.34
N LEU A 3 -4.00 -12.88 -7.41
CA LEU A 3 -2.64 -13.07 -6.93
C LEU A 3 -2.44 -14.44 -6.29
N ARG A 4 -3.48 -15.00 -5.66
CA ARG A 4 -3.40 -16.33 -5.01
C ARG A 4 -3.11 -17.43 -6.03
N LEU A 5 -3.51 -17.24 -7.28
CA LEU A 5 -3.29 -18.18 -8.37
C LEU A 5 -1.93 -17.99 -9.04
N VAL A 6 -1.44 -16.75 -9.15
CA VAL A 6 -0.22 -16.42 -9.89
C VAL A 6 1.03 -16.43 -8.99
N ALA A 7 0.89 -16.05 -7.73
CA ALA A 7 1.95 -15.93 -6.75
C ALA A 7 1.58 -16.71 -5.46
N PRO A 8 1.49 -18.05 -5.51
CA PRO A 8 0.98 -18.86 -4.39
C PRO A 8 1.84 -18.81 -3.12
N LYS A 9 3.10 -18.34 -3.22
CA LYS A 9 3.97 -18.08 -2.05
C LYS A 9 3.60 -16.80 -1.29
N MET A 10 2.88 -15.86 -1.92
CA MET A 10 2.40 -14.67 -1.22
C MET A 10 1.32 -15.04 -0.21
N ARG A 11 1.30 -14.31 0.91
CA ARG A 11 0.32 -14.45 1.99
C ARG A 11 -0.69 -13.32 1.91
N ILE A 12 -1.95 -13.58 2.26
CA ILE A 12 -2.95 -12.52 2.41
C ILE A 12 -2.98 -12.16 3.89
N LEU A 13 -2.61 -10.93 4.25
CA LEU A 13 -2.42 -10.56 5.66
C LEU A 13 -3.68 -10.04 6.33
N ARG A 14 -4.69 -9.64 5.56
CA ARG A 14 -5.92 -9.11 6.14
C ARG A 14 -7.13 -9.67 5.40
N PRO A 15 -8.23 -9.99 6.12
CA PRO A 15 -9.41 -10.61 5.53
C PRO A 15 -10.05 -9.75 4.44
N GLN A 16 -9.96 -8.43 4.53
CA GLN A 16 -10.56 -7.48 3.60
C GLN A 16 -9.78 -7.22 2.31
N VAL A 17 -8.62 -7.86 2.13
CA VAL A 17 -7.76 -7.65 0.96
C VAL A 17 -8.42 -8.22 -0.28
N ILE A 18 -8.57 -7.39 -1.31
CA ILE A 18 -8.99 -7.83 -2.64
C ILE A 18 -7.74 -8.27 -3.42
N PRO A 19 -7.53 -9.58 -3.65
CA PRO A 19 -6.23 -10.10 -4.11
C PRO A 19 -6.08 -9.99 -5.63
N TYR A 20 -6.65 -8.97 -6.27
CA TYR A 20 -6.61 -8.80 -7.71
C TYR A 20 -5.64 -7.69 -8.10
N VAL A 21 -4.83 -7.93 -9.13
CA VAL A 21 -3.94 -6.91 -9.73
C VAL A 21 -3.83 -7.14 -11.24
N ARG A 22 -3.14 -6.22 -11.95
CA ARG A 22 -2.80 -6.39 -13.37
C ARG A 22 -1.92 -7.64 -13.56
N LYS A 23 -2.04 -8.29 -14.71
CA LYS A 23 -1.28 -9.52 -15.01
C LYS A 23 0.23 -9.35 -14.78
N ARG A 24 0.83 -8.28 -15.32
CA ARG A 24 2.25 -8.00 -15.14
C ARG A 24 2.64 -7.77 -13.68
N VAL A 25 1.81 -7.07 -12.92
CA VAL A 25 2.02 -6.87 -11.47
C VAL A 25 1.98 -8.21 -10.72
N ALA A 26 1.04 -9.09 -11.07
CA ALA A 26 0.97 -10.43 -10.46
C ALA A 26 2.22 -11.27 -10.75
N GLU A 27 2.72 -11.24 -12.00
CA GLU A 27 3.97 -11.90 -12.38
C GLU A 27 5.17 -11.34 -11.60
N MET A 28 5.24 -10.01 -11.44
CA MET A 28 6.29 -9.35 -10.67
C MET A 28 6.24 -9.71 -9.18
N CYS A 29 5.05 -9.78 -8.60
CA CYS A 29 4.83 -10.29 -7.24
C CYS A 29 5.29 -11.73 -7.07
N ALA A 30 5.02 -12.61 -8.06
CA ALA A 30 5.52 -13.98 -8.06
C ALA A 30 7.05 -14.01 -8.10
N MET A 31 7.67 -13.26 -9.02
CA MET A 31 9.14 -13.15 -9.11
C MET A 31 9.77 -12.63 -7.82
N ALA A 32 9.16 -11.65 -7.17
CA ALA A 32 9.63 -11.10 -5.90
C ALA A 32 9.57 -12.16 -4.79
N SER A 33 8.46 -12.90 -4.72
CA SER A 33 8.24 -13.93 -3.70
C SER A 33 9.19 -15.12 -3.83
N GLU A 34 9.62 -15.46 -5.05
CA GLU A 34 10.60 -16.53 -5.30
C GLU A 34 12.03 -16.17 -4.88
N LYS A 35 12.34 -14.87 -4.73
CA LYS A 35 13.68 -14.39 -4.36
C LYS A 35 13.90 -14.23 -2.86
N LEU A 36 12.83 -14.36 -2.05
CA LEU A 36 12.94 -14.23 -0.61
C LEU A 36 13.70 -15.42 0.01
N PRO A 37 14.47 -15.19 1.09
CA PRO A 37 15.07 -16.27 1.87
C PRO A 37 14.04 -17.27 2.38
N GLU A 38 14.49 -18.50 2.64
CA GLU A 38 13.65 -19.52 3.25
C GLU A 38 13.09 -19.03 4.60
N GLY A 39 11.81 -19.29 4.84
CA GLY A 39 11.10 -18.86 6.04
C GLY A 39 10.57 -17.42 6.01
N ILE A 40 10.85 -16.65 4.96
CA ILE A 40 10.35 -15.28 4.78
C ILE A 40 9.42 -15.23 3.55
N PHE A 41 8.28 -14.57 3.69
CA PHE A 41 7.27 -14.46 2.64
C PHE A 41 6.83 -13.00 2.44
N LEU A 42 6.32 -12.68 1.24
CA LEU A 42 5.60 -11.42 1.02
C LEU A 42 4.15 -11.57 1.46
N GLY A 43 3.73 -10.76 2.41
CA GLY A 43 2.35 -10.59 2.80
C GLY A 43 1.70 -9.40 2.09
N LEU A 44 0.61 -9.65 1.38
CA LEU A 44 -0.22 -8.63 0.73
C LEU A 44 -1.10 -7.93 1.78
N VAL A 45 -0.92 -6.61 1.88
CA VAL A 45 -1.69 -5.72 2.76
C VAL A 45 -2.80 -5.03 1.98
N GLU A 46 -2.57 -4.66 0.72
CA GLU A 46 -3.58 -4.10 -0.18
C GLU A 46 -3.21 -4.39 -1.64
N GLY A 47 -4.19 -4.83 -2.44
CA GLY A 47 -4.06 -5.06 -3.87
C GLY A 47 -4.83 -4.01 -4.68
N TRP A 48 -5.62 -4.43 -5.66
CA TRP A 48 -6.61 -3.52 -6.26
C TRP A 48 -7.70 -3.15 -5.25
N ARG A 49 -8.21 -1.92 -5.33
CA ARG A 49 -9.42 -1.53 -4.60
C ARG A 49 -10.37 -0.70 -5.45
N PRO A 50 -11.70 -0.81 -5.24
CA PRO A 50 -12.65 0.00 -5.96
C PRO A 50 -12.51 1.48 -5.61
N LEU A 51 -12.88 2.35 -6.54
CA LEU A 51 -12.80 3.80 -6.36
C LEU A 51 -13.66 4.28 -5.18
N SER A 52 -14.77 3.61 -4.89
CA SER A 52 -15.61 3.86 -3.72
C SER A 52 -14.87 3.60 -2.40
N ARG A 53 -14.12 2.50 -2.26
CA ARG A 53 -13.26 2.24 -1.09
C ARG A 53 -12.20 3.32 -0.95
N GLN A 54 -11.55 3.70 -2.05
CA GLN A 54 -10.57 4.78 -2.07
C GLN A 54 -11.16 6.10 -1.55
N GLN A 55 -12.37 6.47 -1.99
CA GLN A 55 -13.06 7.67 -1.52
C GLN A 55 -13.34 7.59 -0.01
N ARG A 56 -13.89 6.48 0.48
CA ARG A 56 -14.16 6.30 1.92
C ARG A 56 -12.91 6.45 2.78
N ILE A 57 -11.78 5.90 2.32
CA ILE A 57 -10.48 6.03 3.02
C ILE A 57 -10.01 7.48 2.99
N TYR A 58 -10.14 8.17 1.86
CA TYR A 58 -9.79 9.58 1.72
C TYR A 58 -10.62 10.45 2.68
N ASP A 59 -11.93 10.26 2.72
CA ASP A 59 -12.85 11.01 3.57
C ASP A 59 -12.55 10.79 5.06
N PHE A 60 -12.26 9.54 5.45
CA PHE A 60 -11.84 9.22 6.82
C PHE A 60 -10.55 9.95 7.22
N ILE A 61 -9.52 9.93 6.37
CA ILE A 61 -8.26 10.62 6.65
C ILE A 61 -8.44 12.14 6.62
N TRP A 62 -9.32 12.65 5.77
CA TRP A 62 -9.67 14.07 5.74
C TRP A 62 -10.33 14.52 7.06
N ALA A 63 -11.35 13.80 7.52
CA ALA A 63 -12.00 14.07 8.80
C ALA A 63 -11.01 13.97 9.97
N SER A 64 -10.15 12.95 9.95
CA SER A 64 -9.08 12.77 10.95
C SER A 64 -8.11 13.96 10.96
N ALA A 65 -7.75 14.48 9.79
CA ALA A 65 -6.85 15.62 9.67
C ALA A 65 -7.51 16.91 10.16
N LEU A 66 -8.80 17.12 9.87
CA LEU A 66 -9.57 18.27 10.38
C LEU A 66 -9.57 18.30 11.90
N GLU A 67 -9.83 17.16 12.53
CA GLU A 67 -9.83 17.02 13.98
C GLU A 67 -8.44 17.29 14.58
N ALA A 68 -7.39 16.71 14.00
CA ALA A 68 -6.04 16.80 14.54
C ALA A 68 -5.36 18.15 14.28
N PHE A 69 -5.81 18.90 13.27
CA PHE A 69 -5.19 20.14 12.81
C PHE A 69 -6.24 21.22 12.43
N PRO A 70 -7.11 21.64 13.37
CA PRO A 70 -8.26 22.52 13.07
C PRO A 70 -7.87 23.89 12.51
N GLU A 71 -6.66 24.36 12.81
CA GLU A 71 -6.13 25.65 12.35
C GLU A 71 -5.59 25.63 10.91
N ARG A 72 -5.48 24.44 10.28
CA ARG A 72 -4.94 24.35 8.91
C ARG A 72 -5.98 24.77 7.89
N ASN A 73 -5.60 25.67 6.99
CA ASN A 73 -6.42 25.96 5.81
C ASN A 73 -6.53 24.73 4.87
N HIS A 74 -7.53 24.78 3.98
CA HIS A 74 -7.85 23.68 3.06
C HIS A 74 -6.65 23.19 2.24
N ALA A 75 -5.83 24.09 1.70
CA ALA A 75 -4.67 23.69 0.88
C ALA A 75 -3.60 22.97 1.71
N SER A 76 -3.32 23.44 2.92
CA SER A 76 -2.38 22.80 3.84
C SER A 76 -2.89 21.44 4.32
N LEU A 77 -4.19 21.35 4.61
CA LEU A 77 -4.84 20.12 4.99
C LEU A 77 -4.82 19.09 3.87
N ARG A 78 -5.15 19.52 2.64
CA ARG A 78 -5.07 18.65 1.46
C ARG A 78 -3.68 18.10 1.24
N ARG A 79 -2.62 18.90 1.41
CA ARG A 79 -1.22 18.39 1.36
C ARG A 79 -0.95 17.35 2.45
N THR A 80 -1.51 17.53 3.64
CA THR A 80 -1.37 16.59 4.77
C THR A 80 -2.02 15.24 4.43
N VAL A 81 -3.24 15.28 3.91
CA VAL A 81 -4.03 14.08 3.56
C VAL A 81 -3.42 13.38 2.34
N CYS A 82 -3.13 14.14 1.28
CA CYS A 82 -2.63 13.61 0.01
C CYS A 82 -1.21 13.04 0.09
N ARG A 83 -0.47 13.29 1.18
CA ARG A 83 0.79 12.58 1.45
C ARG A 83 0.58 11.08 1.66
N TRP A 84 -0.58 10.71 2.20
CA TRP A 84 -0.88 9.33 2.64
C TRP A 84 -1.97 8.66 1.85
N VAL A 85 -2.94 9.43 1.32
CA VAL A 85 -4.05 8.89 0.55
C VAL A 85 -4.26 9.74 -0.69
N ALA A 86 -4.02 9.13 -1.84
CA ALA A 86 -4.28 9.78 -3.13
C ALA A 86 -5.77 10.18 -3.25
N PRO A 87 -6.07 11.40 -3.70
CA PRO A 87 -7.43 11.84 -3.92
C PRO A 87 -8.02 11.20 -5.19
N THR A 88 -9.33 11.14 -5.28
CA THR A 88 -10.07 10.59 -6.42
C THR A 88 -10.39 11.63 -7.50
N ASP A 89 -10.25 12.92 -7.18
CA ASP A 89 -10.62 14.08 -8.01
C ASP A 89 -9.47 14.61 -8.90
N GLN A 90 -8.36 13.87 -9.00
CA GLN A 90 -7.19 14.26 -9.76
C GLN A 90 -7.17 13.61 -11.16
N LYS A 91 -6.39 14.18 -12.08
CA LYS A 91 -6.29 13.70 -13.48
C LYS A 91 -5.88 12.23 -13.59
N ALA A 92 -4.99 11.76 -12.72
CA ALA A 92 -4.52 10.38 -12.72
C ALA A 92 -5.20 9.57 -11.60
N PRO A 93 -5.79 8.40 -11.91
CA PRO A 93 -6.44 7.59 -10.88
C PRO A 93 -5.44 7.14 -9.79
N PRO A 94 -5.89 6.96 -8.53
CA PRO A 94 -5.08 6.36 -7.47
C PRO A 94 -4.51 4.99 -7.87
N GLY A 95 -3.26 4.71 -7.49
CA GLY A 95 -2.50 3.54 -7.97
C GLY A 95 -3.23 2.21 -7.77
N HIS A 96 -3.75 1.95 -6.56
CA HIS A 96 -4.51 0.72 -6.26
C HIS A 96 -5.76 0.57 -7.14
N CYS A 97 -6.46 1.67 -7.46
CA CYS A 97 -7.65 1.62 -8.32
C CYS A 97 -7.34 1.26 -9.77
N THR A 98 -6.08 1.32 -10.19
CA THR A 98 -5.63 0.87 -11.52
C THR A 98 -5.23 -0.61 -11.55
N GLY A 99 -5.11 -1.24 -10.37
CA GLY A 99 -4.55 -2.59 -10.19
C GLY A 99 -3.05 -2.67 -10.41
N ALA A 100 -2.37 -1.52 -10.45
CA ALA A 100 -0.94 -1.38 -10.71
C ALA A 100 -0.07 -1.35 -9.44
N ALA A 101 -0.70 -1.19 -8.28
CA ALA A 101 -0.04 -0.99 -6.99
C ALA A 101 -0.36 -2.11 -6.01
N VAL A 102 0.59 -2.37 -5.12
CA VAL A 102 0.48 -3.29 -4.00
C VAL A 102 1.11 -2.67 -2.76
N ASP A 103 0.47 -2.87 -1.61
CA ASP A 103 1.07 -2.66 -0.30
C ASP A 103 1.48 -4.03 0.24
N VAL A 104 2.73 -4.16 0.68
CA VAL A 104 3.30 -5.43 1.14
C VAL A 104 4.06 -5.31 2.45
N TRP A 105 4.19 -6.42 3.15
CA TRP A 105 4.97 -6.59 4.38
C TRP A 105 5.74 -7.91 4.32
N LEU A 106 6.92 -8.01 4.95
CA LEU A 106 7.61 -9.30 5.13
C LEU A 106 6.99 -10.10 6.27
N VAL A 107 6.62 -11.37 6.05
CA VAL A 107 6.08 -12.21 7.12
C VAL A 107 6.85 -13.50 7.28
N ASP A 108 6.80 -14.05 8.49
CA ASP A 108 7.44 -15.32 8.81
C ASP A 108 6.58 -16.54 8.38
N VAL A 109 7.01 -17.74 8.75
CA VAL A 109 6.29 -19.01 8.50
C VAL A 109 4.91 -19.09 9.14
N ASN A 110 4.64 -18.29 10.18
CA ASN A 110 3.37 -18.21 10.88
C ASN A 110 2.47 -17.09 10.34
N ASN A 111 2.91 -16.38 9.30
CA ASN A 111 2.31 -15.14 8.76
C ASN A 111 2.38 -13.95 9.72
N GLU A 112 3.28 -13.99 10.71
CA GLU A 112 3.49 -12.85 11.61
C GLU A 112 4.34 -11.78 10.93
N PRO A 113 3.96 -10.49 11.03
CA PRO A 113 4.74 -9.39 10.48
C PRO A 113 6.17 -9.35 11.04
N ILE A 114 7.16 -9.46 10.16
CA ILE A 114 8.56 -9.26 10.50
C ILE A 114 8.80 -7.77 10.76
N ASP A 115 9.53 -7.46 11.82
CA ASP A 115 9.83 -6.08 12.16
C ASP A 115 10.69 -5.44 11.06
N VAL A 116 10.15 -4.36 10.54
CA VAL A 116 10.78 -3.48 9.55
C VAL A 116 10.70 -2.04 10.02
N SER A 117 10.18 -1.74 11.21
CA SER A 117 9.73 -0.40 11.62
C SER A 117 10.77 0.36 12.44
N ALA A 118 10.72 1.69 12.35
CA ALA A 118 11.46 2.58 13.24
C ALA A 118 10.64 2.82 14.53
N PRO A 119 11.27 3.17 15.68
CA PRO A 119 10.61 3.40 16.96
C PRO A 119 9.90 4.76 17.02
N TYR A 120 9.22 5.14 15.95
CA TYR A 120 8.43 6.35 15.83
C TYR A 120 6.97 5.99 15.52
N ASP A 121 6.09 6.98 15.59
CA ASP A 121 4.72 6.81 15.12
C ASP A 121 4.68 6.40 13.64
N ARG A 122 3.56 5.81 13.22
CA ARG A 122 3.38 5.24 11.87
C ARG A 122 3.79 6.22 10.77
N TRP A 123 3.48 7.51 10.89
CA TRP A 123 3.73 8.49 9.85
C TRP A 123 5.19 8.93 9.81
N THR A 124 5.83 9.05 10.96
CA THR A 124 7.27 9.35 11.04
C THR A 124 8.13 8.15 10.59
N ALA A 125 7.67 6.93 10.82
CA ALA A 125 8.35 5.69 10.41
C ALA A 125 8.05 5.24 8.96
N ALA A 126 7.06 5.87 8.31
CA ALA A 126 6.58 5.50 6.97
C ALA A 126 7.59 5.71 5.82
N PRO A 127 8.42 6.78 5.81
CA PRO A 127 9.38 6.96 4.72
C PRO A 127 10.30 5.76 4.55
N THR A 128 10.57 5.39 3.29
CA THR A 128 11.42 4.25 2.93
C THR A 128 12.79 4.32 3.58
N TYR A 129 13.37 5.52 3.55
CA TYR A 129 14.62 5.82 4.20
C TYR A 129 14.31 6.70 5.41
N THR A 130 14.39 6.11 6.59
CA THR A 130 14.18 6.79 7.87
C THR A 130 15.30 6.43 8.83
N LEU A 131 15.58 7.32 9.78
CA LEU A 131 16.55 7.07 10.84
C LEU A 131 15.93 6.21 11.94
N GLY A 132 16.74 5.74 12.88
CA GLY A 132 16.26 5.07 14.09
C GLY A 132 15.84 3.60 13.92
N LEU A 133 15.93 3.03 12.72
CA LEU A 133 15.78 1.58 12.52
C LEU A 133 16.82 0.82 13.36
N SER A 134 16.39 -0.24 14.04
CA SER A 134 17.34 -1.22 14.59
C SER A 134 18.14 -1.86 13.45
N PRO A 135 19.32 -2.43 13.71
CA PRO A 135 20.08 -3.14 12.67
C PRO A 135 19.24 -4.18 11.93
N ASP A 136 18.47 -5.00 12.67
CA ASP A 136 17.63 -6.05 12.08
C ASP A 136 16.45 -5.48 11.28
N ALA A 137 15.74 -4.48 11.80
CA ALA A 137 14.66 -3.81 11.08
C ALA A 137 15.16 -3.12 9.81
N GLY A 138 16.36 -2.55 9.85
CA GLY A 138 17.05 -1.96 8.70
C GLY A 138 17.35 -3.00 7.61
N LEU A 139 17.91 -4.16 7.99
CA LEU A 139 18.16 -5.27 7.07
C LEU A 139 16.87 -5.82 6.47
N ASN A 140 15.82 -6.01 7.27
CA ASN A 140 14.53 -6.48 6.79
C ASN A 140 13.87 -5.47 5.83
N ARG A 141 13.92 -4.17 6.14
CA ARG A 141 13.40 -3.13 5.26
C ARG A 141 14.19 -3.06 3.95
N GLN A 142 15.51 -3.19 4.01
CA GLN A 142 16.36 -3.26 2.83
C GLN A 142 16.03 -4.49 1.97
N LEU A 143 15.90 -5.67 2.58
CA LEU A 143 15.51 -6.91 1.90
C LEU A 143 14.19 -6.73 1.15
N LEU A 144 13.17 -6.14 1.79
CA LEU A 144 11.88 -5.88 1.16
C LEU A 144 12.02 -4.95 -0.05
N VAL A 145 12.69 -3.81 0.14
CA VAL A 145 12.87 -2.80 -0.91
C VAL A 145 13.63 -3.39 -2.10
N GLU A 146 14.77 -4.02 -1.86
CA GLU A 146 15.61 -4.59 -2.91
C GLU A 146 14.90 -5.72 -3.65
N THR A 147 14.18 -6.59 -2.94
CA THR A 147 13.41 -7.69 -3.55
C THR A 147 12.35 -7.15 -4.51
N MET A 148 11.59 -6.15 -4.08
CA MET A 148 10.53 -5.55 -4.88
C MET A 148 11.09 -4.76 -6.08
N LEU A 149 12.15 -3.97 -5.88
CA LEU A 149 12.82 -3.26 -6.97
C LEU A 149 13.45 -4.22 -7.99
N ALA A 150 14.07 -5.31 -7.53
CA ALA A 150 14.65 -6.34 -8.40
C ALA A 150 13.61 -7.16 -9.16
N ALA A 151 12.33 -7.10 -8.78
CA ALA A 151 11.21 -7.63 -9.56
C ALA A 151 10.67 -6.63 -10.59
N GLY A 152 11.13 -5.37 -10.55
CA GLY A 152 10.81 -4.29 -11.50
C GLY A 152 9.81 -3.26 -10.98
N PHE A 153 9.45 -3.30 -9.70
CA PHE A 153 8.57 -2.28 -9.11
C PHE A 153 9.32 -0.96 -8.91
N SER A 154 8.54 0.10 -8.69
CA SER A 154 9.03 1.34 -8.09
C SER A 154 8.43 1.49 -6.69
N ASN A 155 9.22 1.97 -5.72
CA ASN A 155 8.78 2.18 -4.34
C ASN A 155 8.36 3.65 -4.08
N CYS A 156 7.29 3.86 -3.33
CA CYS A 156 6.91 5.18 -2.82
C CYS A 156 7.88 5.64 -1.72
N ARG A 157 8.55 6.78 -1.90
CA ARG A 157 9.53 7.25 -0.90
C ARG A 157 8.92 7.59 0.46
N ASP A 158 7.65 7.99 0.48
CA ASP A 158 6.93 8.32 1.72
C ASP A 158 6.37 7.08 2.43
N GLU A 159 6.34 5.92 1.77
CA GLU A 159 5.70 4.70 2.25
C GLU A 159 6.53 3.47 1.87
N TRP A 160 7.32 2.96 2.82
CA TRP A 160 8.21 1.82 2.61
C TRP A 160 7.48 0.55 2.13
N TRP A 161 6.20 0.39 2.45
CA TRP A 161 5.38 -0.77 2.07
C TRP A 161 4.77 -0.66 0.66
N HIS A 162 4.74 0.53 0.05
CA HIS A 162 3.98 0.79 -1.18
C HIS A 162 4.83 0.67 -2.44
N TYR A 163 4.37 -0.16 -3.38
CA TYR A 163 5.06 -0.42 -4.64
C TYR A 163 4.08 -0.39 -5.80
N SER A 164 4.51 0.17 -6.95
CA SER A 164 3.68 0.15 -8.16
C SER A 164 4.48 0.06 -9.45
N TYR A 165 3.79 -0.39 -10.50
CA TYR A 165 4.30 -0.53 -11.86
C TYR A 165 3.24 -0.14 -12.90
N GLY A 166 3.54 0.84 -13.74
CA GLY A 166 2.69 1.24 -14.87
C GLY A 166 1.60 2.27 -14.58
N ASP A 167 1.42 2.68 -13.32
CA ASP A 167 0.56 3.82 -12.94
C ASP A 167 1.30 5.16 -12.98
N ALA A 168 0.60 6.25 -12.67
CA ALA A 168 1.16 7.60 -12.67
C ALA A 168 2.27 7.77 -11.62
N GLY A 169 2.14 7.16 -10.44
CA GLY A 169 3.17 7.20 -9.41
C GLY A 169 4.47 6.54 -9.87
N TRP A 170 4.37 5.39 -10.53
CA TRP A 170 5.49 4.72 -11.17
C TRP A 170 6.15 5.57 -12.26
N ALA A 171 5.36 6.19 -13.15
CA ALA A 171 5.91 7.03 -14.21
C ALA A 171 6.71 8.22 -13.66
N VAL A 172 6.16 8.92 -12.66
CA VAL A 172 6.87 10.02 -11.96
C VAL A 172 8.17 9.54 -11.34
N ARG A 173 8.14 8.42 -10.60
CA ARG A 173 9.34 7.90 -9.90
C ARG A 173 10.42 7.35 -10.82
N THR A 174 10.04 6.93 -12.03
CA THR A 174 10.98 6.41 -13.04
C THR A 174 11.37 7.44 -14.10
N GLY A 175 10.91 8.70 -13.98
CA GLY A 175 11.24 9.78 -14.91
C GLY A 175 10.56 9.66 -16.28
N LEU A 176 9.46 8.93 -16.36
CA LEU A 176 8.70 8.74 -17.60
C LEU A 176 7.57 9.78 -17.72
N PRO A 177 7.32 10.32 -18.93
CA PRO A 177 6.31 11.35 -19.14
C PRO A 177 4.86 10.81 -19.15
N THR A 178 4.71 9.49 -19.28
CA THR A 178 3.41 8.83 -19.43
C THR A 178 3.36 7.50 -18.67
N CYS A 179 2.16 7.14 -18.21
CA CYS A 179 1.84 5.83 -17.66
C CYS A 179 0.82 5.12 -18.56
N PHE A 180 0.67 3.81 -18.42
CA PHE A 180 -0.19 3.00 -19.30
C PHE A 180 -1.32 2.26 -18.58
N TYR A 181 -1.33 2.23 -17.24
CA TYR A 181 -2.47 1.72 -16.48
C TYR A 181 -3.37 2.87 -16.02
N GLY A 182 -4.60 2.82 -16.50
CA GLY A 182 -5.71 3.64 -16.01
C GLY A 182 -6.61 2.87 -15.04
N LEU A 183 -7.71 3.51 -14.64
CA LEU A 183 -8.74 2.96 -13.78
C LEU A 183 -9.25 1.62 -14.35
N ILE A 184 -9.52 0.66 -13.46
CA ILE A 184 -10.14 -0.60 -13.82
C ILE A 184 -11.23 -0.95 -12.81
N HIS A 185 -12.28 -1.58 -13.33
CA HIS A 185 -13.39 -2.10 -12.55
C HIS A 185 -13.36 -3.62 -12.60
N LEU A 186 -13.62 -4.25 -11.46
CA LEU A 186 -13.85 -5.67 -11.36
C LEU A 186 -15.35 -5.90 -11.19
N ASP A 187 -15.79 -7.11 -11.52
CA ASP A 187 -17.13 -7.56 -11.16
C ASP A 187 -17.26 -7.58 -9.63
N GLU A 188 -18.30 -6.93 -9.12
CA GLU A 188 -18.55 -6.77 -7.68
C GLU A 188 -18.72 -8.11 -6.97
N THR A 189 -19.22 -9.13 -7.67
CA THR A 189 -19.37 -10.49 -7.12
C THR A 189 -18.03 -11.11 -6.69
N LEU A 190 -16.90 -10.62 -7.23
CA LEU A 190 -15.56 -11.10 -6.87
C LEU A 190 -15.07 -10.56 -5.52
N TYR A 191 -15.65 -9.47 -5.02
CA TYR A 191 -15.11 -8.76 -3.86
C TYR A 191 -16.14 -8.17 -2.88
N ALA A 192 -17.45 -8.34 -3.11
CA ALA A 192 -18.49 -7.79 -2.25
C ALA A 192 -18.30 -8.15 -0.76
N GLY A 193 -18.07 -9.42 -0.43
CA GLY A 193 -17.79 -9.82 0.96
C GLY A 193 -16.51 -9.19 1.53
N LEU A 194 -15.51 -8.93 0.69
CA LEU A 194 -14.26 -8.25 1.11
C LEU A 194 -14.48 -6.75 1.35
N GLU A 195 -15.51 -6.14 0.75
CA GLU A 195 -15.95 -4.78 1.08
C GLU A 195 -16.68 -4.72 2.42
N GLU A 196 -17.45 -5.75 2.76
CA GLU A 196 -18.12 -5.87 4.07
C GLU A 196 -17.09 -5.99 5.19
N GLU A 197 -16.10 -6.88 5.04
CA GLU A 197 -14.95 -7.02 5.96
C GLU A 197 -14.20 -5.69 6.13
N HIS A 198 -13.98 -4.96 5.03
CA HIS A 198 -13.35 -3.64 5.09
C HIS A 198 -14.21 -2.64 5.86
N ALA A 199 -15.52 -2.62 5.61
CA ALA A 199 -16.44 -1.70 6.28
C ALA A 199 -16.50 -1.98 7.79
N GLU A 200 -16.48 -3.24 8.21
CA GLU A 200 -16.44 -3.62 9.61
C GLU A 200 -15.14 -3.16 10.27
N GLY A 201 -13.98 -3.48 9.67
CA GLY A 201 -12.68 -3.08 10.20
C GLY A 201 -12.46 -1.55 10.26
N MET A 202 -13.20 -0.77 9.46
CA MET A 202 -13.15 0.69 9.53
C MET A 202 -13.85 1.27 10.77
N LYS A 203 -14.79 0.54 11.41
CA LYS A 203 -15.50 1.01 12.60
C LYS A 203 -14.58 1.12 13.83
N GLU A 204 -13.59 0.23 13.90
CA GLU A 204 -12.61 0.19 15.00
C GLU A 204 -11.44 1.16 14.78
N ARG A 205 -11.36 1.78 13.59
CA ARG A 205 -10.22 2.60 13.20
C ARG A 205 -10.25 3.95 13.91
N THR A 206 -9.19 4.24 14.67
CA THR A 206 -9.02 5.50 15.38
C THR A 206 -8.31 6.55 14.50
N ASN A 207 -8.39 7.82 14.92
CA ASN A 207 -7.73 8.92 14.23
C ASN A 207 -6.20 8.72 14.21
N PRO A 208 -5.59 8.50 13.04
CA PRO A 208 -4.19 8.14 12.97
C PRO A 208 -3.25 9.33 13.21
N PHE A 209 -3.73 10.58 13.23
CA PHE A 209 -2.91 11.76 13.52
C PHE A 209 -2.84 12.10 15.01
N LEU A 210 -3.65 11.42 15.82
CA LEU A 210 -3.71 11.54 17.27
C LEU A 210 -3.12 10.31 17.98
N ALA A 211 -2.93 9.20 17.27
CA ALA A 211 -2.31 8.00 17.81
C ALA A 211 -0.88 8.30 18.30
N GLY A 212 -0.61 8.05 19.59
CA GLY A 212 0.70 8.29 20.21
C GLY A 212 0.97 9.72 20.67
N ARG A 213 -0.05 10.59 20.75
CA ARG A 213 -0.01 11.81 21.59
C ARG A 213 -0.50 11.54 23.00
#